data_AF-R5VIV4-F1
#
_entry.id   AF-R5VIV4-F1
#
_cell.length_a   1.000
_cell.length_b   1.000
_cell.length_c   1.000
_cell.angle_alpha   90.00
_cell.angle_beta   90.00
_cell.angle_gamma   90.00
#
_symmetry.space_group_name_H-M   'P 1'
#
loop_
_entity.id
_entity.type
_entity.pdbx_description
1 polymer ?
#
loop_
_entity_poly.entity_id
_entity_poly.type
_entity_poly.pdbx_seq_one_letter_code
_entity_poly.pdbx_strand_id
1 'polypeptide(L)'
;MYGEYKKQRSTHKEDIPYPDGGECGQDVVERAMPVIRKICSEPEEVTAVVTHGGVIRSLCACITGTEQRHKLKYGIDLENTSITEILYDEKRDLFFLERFNDYAHLEHTPELLRRGWKQSLERM
;
A
#
# COMPACT_ATOMS: atom_id res chain seq x y z
N MET A 1 -20.76 -4.97 -15.29
CA MET A 1 -19.47 -4.25 -15.21
C MET A 1 -18.77 -4.48 -13.86
N TYR A 2 -19.22 -3.89 -12.75
CA TYR A 2 -18.50 -3.99 -11.47
C TYR A 2 -18.40 -5.43 -10.89
N GLY A 3 -19.42 -6.27 -11.08
CA GLY A 3 -19.38 -7.67 -10.63
C GLY A 3 -18.34 -8.52 -11.37
N GLU A 4 -18.12 -8.26 -12.65
CA GLU A 4 -17.09 -8.94 -13.44
C GLU A 4 -15.69 -8.45 -13.07
N TYR A 5 -15.53 -7.13 -12.89
CA TYR A 5 -14.31 -6.54 -12.33
C TYR A 5 -13.93 -7.19 -10.99
N LYS A 6 -14.87 -7.34 -10.05
CA LYS A 6 -14.60 -8.01 -8.77
C LYS A 6 -14.09 -9.45 -8.96
N LYS A 7 -14.73 -10.22 -9.84
CA LYS A 7 -14.34 -11.60 -10.15
C LYS A 7 -12.94 -11.67 -10.77
N GLN A 8 -12.60 -10.78 -11.69
CA GLN A 8 -11.28 -10.72 -12.29
C GLN A 8 -10.23 -10.29 -11.26
N ARG A 9 -10.50 -9.22 -10.51
CA ARG A 9 -9.63 -8.69 -9.46
C ARG A 9 -9.30 -9.73 -8.40
N SER A 10 -10.27 -10.54 -7.97
CA SER A 10 -10.05 -11.57 -6.94
C SER A 10 -9.13 -12.70 -7.40
N THR A 11 -8.85 -12.84 -8.70
CA THR A 11 -7.88 -13.82 -9.19
C THR A 11 -6.42 -13.38 -9.02
N HIS A 12 -6.17 -12.08 -8.84
CA HIS A 12 -4.83 -11.49 -8.74
C HIS A 12 -3.92 -11.85 -9.96
N LYS A 13 -4.51 -12.12 -11.13
CA LYS A 13 -3.77 -12.47 -12.35
C LYS A 13 -3.20 -11.27 -13.08
N GLU A 14 -3.92 -10.16 -13.06
CA GLU A 14 -3.63 -8.94 -13.81
C GLU A 14 -3.78 -7.73 -12.88
N ASP A 15 -3.03 -6.66 -13.15
CA ASP A 15 -3.26 -5.37 -12.50
C ASP A 15 -4.31 -4.57 -13.28
N ILE A 16 -5.58 -4.79 -12.96
CA ILE A 16 -6.70 -4.19 -13.70
C ILE A 16 -7.14 -2.85 -13.09
N PRO A 17 -7.47 -1.84 -13.92
CA PRO A 17 -8.00 -0.57 -13.45
C PRO A 17 -9.41 -0.73 -12.88
N TYR A 18 -9.79 0.13 -11.93
CA TYR A 18 -11.20 0.23 -11.54
C TYR A 18 -12.07 0.64 -12.75
N PRO A 19 -13.33 0.17 -12.83
CA PRO A 19 -14.22 0.53 -13.93
C PRO A 19 -14.44 2.04 -14.07
N ASP A 20 -14.94 2.45 -15.24
CA ASP A 20 -15.29 3.85 -15.55
C ASP A 20 -14.11 4.83 -15.47
N GLY A 21 -12.91 4.35 -15.82
CA GLY A 21 -11.68 5.16 -15.90
C GLY A 21 -10.96 5.33 -14.55
N GLY A 22 -11.20 4.44 -13.59
CA GLY A 22 -10.45 4.44 -12.33
C GLY A 22 -9.03 3.87 -12.47
N GLU A 23 -8.23 3.98 -11.41
CA GLU A 23 -6.81 3.63 -11.41
C GLU A 23 -6.57 2.12 -11.18
N CYS A 24 -5.50 1.57 -11.74
CA CYS A 24 -4.88 0.31 -11.34
C CYS A 24 -3.74 0.54 -10.32
N GLY A 25 -3.01 -0.51 -9.93
CA GLY A 25 -1.87 -0.36 -9.02
C GLY A 25 -0.72 0.43 -9.64
N GLN A 26 -0.45 0.17 -10.92
CA GLN A 26 0.59 0.80 -11.70
C GLN A 26 0.35 2.31 -11.86
N ASP A 27 -0.87 2.73 -12.21
CA ASP A 27 -1.22 4.16 -12.31
C ASP A 27 -0.94 4.90 -10.99
N VAL A 28 -1.26 4.27 -9.85
CA VAL A 28 -0.97 4.81 -8.52
C VAL A 28 0.53 4.99 -8.30
N VAL A 29 1.37 4.04 -8.71
CA VAL A 29 2.83 4.15 -8.60
C VAL A 29 3.35 5.28 -9.48
N GLU A 30 2.86 5.39 -10.72
CA GLU A 30 3.31 6.40 -11.68
C GLU A 30 3.09 7.82 -11.17
N ARG A 31 1.98 8.07 -10.45
CA ARG A 31 1.75 9.38 -9.82
C ARG A 31 2.42 9.55 -8.46
N ALA A 32 2.55 8.49 -7.66
CA ALA A 32 3.03 8.59 -6.28
C ALA A 32 4.55 8.58 -6.17
N MET A 33 5.24 7.73 -6.95
CA MET A 33 6.68 7.53 -6.84
C MET A 33 7.49 8.82 -7.12
N PRO A 34 7.13 9.68 -8.10
CA PRO A 34 7.80 10.96 -8.29
C PRO A 34 7.73 11.86 -7.05
N VAL A 35 6.60 11.84 -6.33
CA VAL A 35 6.43 12.60 -5.08
C VAL A 35 7.29 12.03 -3.97
N ILE A 36 7.34 10.69 -3.83
CA ILE A 36 8.21 10.03 -2.85
C ILE A 36 9.68 10.35 -3.11
N ARG A 37 10.11 10.30 -4.38
CA ARG A 37 11.49 10.65 -4.77
C ARG A 37 11.81 12.12 -4.49
N LYS A 38 10.84 13.02 -4.69
CA LYS A 38 11.01 14.42 -4.31
C LYS A 38 11.22 14.55 -2.80
N ILE A 39 10.38 13.91 -1.98
CA ILE A 39 10.52 13.92 -0.52
C ILE A 39 11.91 13.42 -0.10
N CYS A 40 12.41 12.36 -0.74
CA CYS A 40 13.74 11.82 -0.46
C CYS A 40 14.90 12.73 -0.90
N SER A 41 14.63 13.82 -1.63
CA SER A 41 15.64 14.81 -2.02
C SER A 41 15.64 16.06 -1.15
N GLU A 42 14.66 16.19 -0.25
CA GLU A 42 14.56 17.28 0.72
C GLU A 42 15.49 17.00 1.93
N PRO A 43 15.90 18.03 2.69
CA PRO A 43 16.90 17.87 3.75
C PRO A 43 16.39 17.12 5.00
N GLU A 44 15.08 16.87 5.13
CA GLU A 44 14.50 16.18 6.28
C GLU A 44 14.89 14.68 6.31
N GLU A 45 15.65 14.29 7.34
CA GLU A 45 16.08 12.89 7.53
C GLU A 45 14.91 11.92 7.76
N VAL A 46 13.81 12.39 8.34
CA VAL A 46 12.61 11.59 8.62
C VAL A 46 11.36 12.38 8.23
N THR A 47 10.57 11.84 7.30
CA THR A 47 9.32 12.44 6.84
C THR A 47 8.14 11.50 7.05
N ALA A 48 7.08 12.00 7.69
CA ALA A 48 5.81 11.28 7.81
C ALA A 48 4.88 11.63 6.64
N VAL A 49 4.39 10.61 5.93
CA VAL A 49 3.43 10.75 4.82
C VAL A 49 2.10 10.14 5.21
N VAL A 50 1.04 10.95 5.25
CA VAL A 50 -0.33 10.48 5.52
C VAL A 50 -1.02 10.16 4.20
N THR A 51 -1.44 8.90 4.02
CA THR A 51 -2.07 8.42 2.78
C THR A 51 -3.01 7.23 3.04
N HIS A 52 -3.44 6.56 1.98
CA HIS A 52 -4.37 5.43 2.02
C HIS A 52 -3.68 4.09 1.77
N GLY A 53 -4.28 3.00 2.28
CA GLY A 53 -3.74 1.65 2.14
C GLY A 53 -3.53 1.17 0.69
N GLY A 54 -4.31 1.67 -0.26
CA GLY A 54 -4.09 1.37 -1.69
C GLY A 54 -2.74 1.89 -2.19
N VAL A 55 -2.38 3.11 -1.82
CA VAL A 55 -1.09 3.73 -2.17
C VAL A 55 0.06 3.00 -1.49
N ILE A 56 -0.08 2.71 -0.19
CA ILE A 56 0.92 1.97 0.60
C ILE A 56 1.22 0.62 -0.08
N ARG A 57 0.19 -0.16 -0.40
CA ARG A 57 0.36 -1.48 -1.05
C ARG A 57 1.02 -1.39 -2.43
N SER A 58 0.63 -0.41 -3.25
CA SER A 58 1.24 -0.18 -4.57
C SER A 58 2.72 0.19 -4.46
N LEU A 59 3.07 1.08 -3.52
CA LEU A 59 4.45 1.47 -3.25
C LEU A 59 5.27 0.30 -2.69
N CYS A 60 4.74 -0.46 -1.74
CA CYS A 60 5.42 -1.65 -1.22
C CYS A 60 5.72 -2.66 -2.34
N ALA A 61 4.76 -2.94 -3.22
CA ALA A 61 4.99 -3.82 -4.37
C ALA A 61 6.07 -3.26 -5.30
N CYS A 62 6.05 -1.96 -5.60
CA CYS A 62 7.07 -1.32 -6.44
C CYS A 62 8.47 -1.39 -5.81
N ILE A 63 8.60 -1.01 -4.54
CA ILE A 63 9.86 -0.92 -3.81
C ILE A 63 10.54 -2.28 -3.64
N THR A 64 9.77 -3.35 -3.40
CA THR A 64 10.31 -4.70 -3.26
C THR A 64 10.48 -5.43 -4.61
N GLY A 65 10.23 -4.75 -5.74
CA GLY A 65 10.35 -5.34 -7.08
C GLY A 65 9.27 -6.37 -7.43
N THR A 66 8.12 -6.31 -6.76
CA THR A 66 6.98 -7.20 -7.00
C THR A 66 6.04 -6.60 -8.06
N GLU A 67 5.46 -7.46 -8.92
CA GLU A 67 4.42 -7.03 -9.87
C GLU A 67 3.15 -6.50 -9.16
N GLN A 68 2.53 -5.46 -9.73
CA GLN A 68 1.36 -4.78 -9.12
C GLN A 68 0.10 -5.66 -9.00
N ARG A 69 -0.02 -6.73 -9.79
CA ARG A 69 -1.08 -7.75 -9.60
C ARG A 69 -1.03 -8.42 -8.23
N HIS A 70 0.13 -8.41 -7.57
CA HIS A 70 0.33 -8.96 -6.23
C HIS A 70 0.19 -7.91 -5.11
N LYS A 71 -0.08 -6.63 -5.41
CA LYS A 71 -0.14 -5.58 -4.37
C LYS A 71 -1.14 -5.88 -3.24
N LEU A 72 -2.23 -6.58 -3.56
CA LEU A 72 -3.25 -6.96 -2.56
C LEU A 72 -2.80 -8.11 -1.64
N LYS A 73 -1.62 -8.70 -1.87
CA LYS A 73 -0.98 -9.65 -0.95
C LYS A 73 -0.23 -8.96 0.19
N TYR A 74 0.00 -7.64 0.10
CA TYR A 74 0.49 -6.82 1.20
C TYR A 74 -0.65 -6.55 2.20
N GLY A 75 -0.94 -7.57 3.01
CA GLY A 75 -2.01 -7.58 4.01
C GLY A 75 -3.42 -7.62 3.40
N ILE A 76 -4.29 -8.45 3.96
CA ILE A 76 -5.72 -8.52 3.55
C ILE A 76 -6.43 -7.20 3.88
N ASP A 77 -6.28 -6.78 5.14
CA ASP A 77 -6.66 -5.48 5.66
C ASP A 77 -5.41 -4.82 6.23
N LEU A 78 -5.41 -3.49 6.31
CA LEU A 78 -4.42 -2.75 7.10
C LEU A 78 -5.12 -2.23 8.36
N GLU A 79 -4.39 -2.11 9.46
CA GLU A 79 -4.95 -1.43 10.64
C GLU A 79 -5.19 0.04 10.30
N ASN A 80 -6.29 0.61 10.80
CA ASN A 80 -6.44 2.05 10.71
C ASN A 80 -5.29 2.70 11.46
N THR A 81 -4.75 3.78 10.88
CA THR A 81 -3.58 4.50 11.45
C THR A 81 -2.32 3.64 11.64
N SER A 82 -2.22 2.48 10.96
CA SER A 82 -0.96 1.74 10.90
C SER A 82 0.15 2.56 10.24
N ILE A 83 1.38 2.31 10.64
CA ILE A 83 2.58 2.90 10.07
C ILE A 83 3.28 1.87 9.19
N THR A 84 3.63 2.28 7.97
CA THR A 84 4.56 1.55 7.10
C THR A 84 5.76 2.44 6.90
N GLU A 85 6.96 1.87 7.10
CA GLU A 85 8.22 2.59 7.00
C GLU A 85 9.05 2.02 5.87
N ILE A 86 9.64 2.95 5.12
CA ILE A 86 10.62 2.65 4.10
C ILE A 86 11.91 3.40 4.41
N LEU A 87 13.04 2.79 4.07
CA LEU A 87 14.34 3.43 4.10
C LEU A 87 14.80 3.67 2.67
N TYR A 88 15.44 4.81 2.42
CA TYR A 88 16.03 5.13 1.13
C TYR A 88 17.55 5.25 1.26
N ASP A 89 18.28 4.41 0.52
CA ASP A 89 19.73 4.46 0.38
C ASP A 89 20.08 5.34 -0.83
N GLU A 90 20.33 6.62 -0.58
CA GLU A 90 20.67 7.62 -1.60
C GLU A 90 21.89 7.21 -2.45
N LYS A 91 22.87 6.51 -1.87
CA LYS A 91 24.10 6.15 -2.58
C LYS A 91 23.86 5.08 -3.63
N ARG A 92 22.88 4.21 -3.39
CA ARG A 92 22.56 3.08 -4.27
C ARG A 92 21.27 3.30 -5.06
N ASP A 93 20.53 4.37 -4.77
CA ASP A 93 19.17 4.61 -5.27
C ASP A 93 18.25 3.41 -5.01
N LEU A 94 18.27 2.90 -3.77
CA LEU A 94 17.50 1.73 -3.35
C LEU A 94 16.53 2.07 -2.22
N PHE A 95 15.31 1.56 -2.34
CA PHE A 95 14.34 1.59 -1.26
C PHE A 95 14.27 0.23 -0.56
N PHE A 96 14.09 0.26 0.75
CA PHE A 96 13.89 -0.92 1.59
C PHE A 96 12.59 -0.78 2.36
N LEU A 97 11.81 -1.85 2.45
CA LEU A 97 10.64 -1.92 3.33
C LEU A 97 11.10 -2.41 4.71
N GLU A 98 11.10 -1.52 5.69
CA GLU A 98 11.61 -1.82 7.05
C GLU A 98 10.50 -2.35 7.95
N ARG A 99 9.37 -1.65 7.97
CA ARG A 99 8.17 -2.04 8.74
C ARG A 99 6.93 -1.93 7.87
N PHE A 100 6.05 -2.91 7.99
CA PHE A 100 4.81 -2.94 7.23
C PHE A 100 3.60 -3.11 8.15
N ASN A 101 2.64 -2.19 8.04
CA ASN A 101 1.40 -2.23 8.82
C ASN A 101 1.67 -2.39 10.33
N ASP A 102 2.62 -1.62 10.86
CA ASP A 102 2.92 -1.55 12.29
C ASP A 102 1.83 -0.76 13.01
N TYR A 103 1.35 -1.30 14.13
CA TYR A 103 0.32 -0.70 14.96
C TYR A 103 0.66 -0.82 16.44
N ALA A 104 1.95 -0.98 16.79
CA ALA A 104 2.39 -1.18 18.18
C ALA A 104 1.87 -0.07 19.12
N HIS A 105 1.81 1.16 18.59
CA HIS A 105 1.28 2.33 19.30
C HIS A 105 -0.23 2.23 19.64
N LEU A 106 -0.99 1.35 19.00
CA LEU A 106 -2.42 1.12 19.21
C LEU A 106 -2.73 -0.13 20.02
N GLU A 107 -1.73 -0.96 20.36
CA GLU A 107 -1.96 -2.25 21.05
C GLU A 107 -2.64 -2.07 22.42
N HIS A 108 -2.44 -0.91 23.05
CA HIS A 108 -3.04 -0.54 24.33
C HIS A 108 -4.50 -0.08 24.21
N THR A 109 -5.02 0.05 22.98
CA THR A 109 -6.37 0.56 22.68
C THR A 109 -7.11 -0.40 21.73
N PRO A 110 -7.45 -1.60 22.20
CA PRO A 110 -7.80 -2.71 21.32
C PRO A 110 -9.12 -2.56 20.55
N GLU A 111 -9.98 -1.63 20.95
CA GLU A 111 -11.21 -1.24 20.26
C GLU A 111 -10.97 -0.49 18.94
N LEU A 112 -9.77 0.09 18.76
CA LEU A 112 -9.37 0.75 17.50
C LEU A 112 -8.82 -0.25 16.47
N LEU A 113 -8.48 -1.46 16.90
CA LEU A 113 -7.90 -2.49 16.05
C LEU A 113 -8.98 -3.19 15.23
N ARG A 114 -8.60 -3.64 14.03
CA ARG A 114 -9.48 -4.36 13.08
C ARG A 114 -10.00 -5.70 13.58
N ARG A 115 -9.55 -6.17 14.76
CA ARG A 115 -10.07 -7.37 15.42
C ARG A 115 -11.60 -7.35 15.60
N GLY A 116 -12.21 -6.15 15.60
CA GLY A 116 -13.66 -5.97 15.64
C GLY A 116 -14.34 -5.91 14.26
N TRP A 117 -13.61 -6.03 13.16
CA TRP A 117 -14.15 -5.87 11.80
C TRP A 117 -14.32 -7.24 11.12
N LYS A 118 -15.30 -7.34 10.21
CA LYS A 118 -15.31 -8.44 9.23
C LYS A 118 -14.15 -8.25 8.27
N GLN A 119 -13.31 -9.26 8.10
CA GLN A 119 -12.16 -9.16 7.21
C GLN A 119 -12.61 -8.93 5.77
N SER A 120 -11.77 -8.28 4.97
CA SER A 120 -12.06 -8.13 3.53
C SER A 120 -12.14 -9.47 2.79
N LEU A 121 -11.43 -10.51 3.26
CA LEU A 121 -11.57 -11.88 2.74
C LEU A 121 -12.98 -12.44 2.92
N GLU A 122 -13.63 -12.16 4.06
CA GLU A 122 -14.98 -12.64 4.35
C GLU A 122 -16.07 -11.87 3.60
N ARG A 123 -15.70 -10.75 2.97
CA ARG A 123 -16.60 -9.86 2.21
C ARG A 123 -16.50 -10.08 0.70
N MET A 124 -15.59 -10.93 0.23
CA MET A 124 -15.38 -11.24 -1.19
C MET A 124 -16.31 -12.33 -1.71
#